data_AF-A0A1F9PF90-F1
#
_entry.id   AF-A0A1F9PF90-F1
#
_cell.length_a   1.000
_cell.length_b   1.000
_cell.length_c   1.000
_cell.angle_alpha   90.00
_cell.angle_beta   90.00
_cell.angle_gamma   90.00
#
_symmetry.space_group_name_H-M   'P 1'
#
loop_
_entity.id
_entity.type
_entity.pdbx_description
1 polymer ?
#
loop_
_entity_poly.entity_id
_entity_poly.type
_entity_poly.pdbx_seq_one_letter_code
_entity_poly.pdbx_strand_id
1 'polypeptide(L)'
;MFSFDKIIICANRKFIYYRLKNLVKDKGGHYMGLKKVWRRLTLLLVTLVLHSSASGATFGQLGERLDKAQETDFFRWFHLEQTDLNRAGAQTVVAFKPSGKKFRPRVTLNATTDGQDRLQALELVLARVFVDDPGDGVFARDIVKSFLLAVFAGRGDQGLNDLISEIQYPLFHGPGVIGRTPPADIKLPEAPTLCYQVYLGRQTACTLDLADRRLRLENRRVGETPSLIVEIRPR
;
A
#
# COMPACT_ATOMS: atom_id res chain seq x y z
N MET A 1 -12.80 0.02 -24.75
CA MET A 1 -13.21 -0.48 -23.42
C MET A 1 -13.88 0.67 -22.68
N PHE A 2 -15.20 0.63 -22.52
CA PHE A 2 -16.01 1.76 -22.01
C PHE A 2 -15.91 1.87 -20.48
N SER A 3 -15.61 3.07 -19.98
CA SER A 3 -15.54 3.40 -18.56
C SER A 3 -16.94 3.54 -17.97
N PHE A 4 -17.27 2.69 -16.99
CA PHE A 4 -18.58 2.61 -16.33
C PHE A 4 -18.74 3.55 -15.12
N ASP A 5 -17.76 4.38 -14.79
CA ASP A 5 -17.75 5.13 -13.52
C ASP A 5 -18.57 6.44 -13.52
N LYS A 6 -19.18 6.82 -14.64
CA LYS A 6 -20.01 8.05 -14.71
C LYS A 6 -21.52 7.84 -14.52
N ILE A 7 -21.99 6.61 -14.36
CA ILE A 7 -23.44 6.32 -14.35
C ILE A 7 -24.06 6.32 -12.94
N ILE A 8 -23.29 6.08 -11.88
CA ILE A 8 -23.86 5.87 -10.54
C ILE A 8 -24.25 7.19 -9.84
N ILE A 9 -23.69 8.33 -10.21
CA ILE A 9 -24.01 9.63 -9.58
C ILE A 9 -25.28 10.27 -10.16
N CYS A 10 -25.73 9.88 -11.35
CA CYS A 10 -26.92 10.47 -11.99
C CYS A 10 -28.25 9.81 -11.60
N ALA A 11 -28.24 8.56 -11.10
CA ALA A 11 -29.48 7.82 -10.85
C ALA A 11 -30.23 8.25 -9.58
N ASN A 12 -29.54 8.81 -8.58
CA ASN A 12 -30.17 9.06 -7.27
C ASN A 12 -30.85 10.43 -7.14
N ARG A 13 -30.56 11.38 -8.06
CA ARG A 13 -31.11 12.74 -7.98
C ARG A 13 -32.59 12.81 -8.40
N LYS A 14 -32.99 12.01 -9.39
CA LYS A 14 -34.39 11.96 -9.84
C LYS A 14 -35.30 11.27 -8.83
N PHE A 15 -34.82 10.22 -8.15
CA PHE A 15 -35.65 9.43 -7.24
C PHE A 15 -36.06 10.21 -5.97
N ILE A 16 -35.13 10.98 -5.39
CA ILE A 16 -35.40 11.83 -4.22
C ILE A 16 -36.39 12.96 -4.57
N TYR A 17 -36.26 13.53 -5.77
CA TYR A 17 -37.17 14.60 -6.24
C TYR A 17 -38.61 14.09 -6.43
N TYR A 18 -38.79 12.87 -6.97
CA TYR A 18 -40.12 12.30 -7.19
C TYR A 18 -40.82 11.90 -5.88
N ARG A 19 -40.10 11.36 -4.89
CA ARG A 19 -40.70 10.94 -3.62
C ARG A 19 -41.18 12.12 -2.77
N LEU A 20 -40.43 13.24 -2.80
CA LEU A 20 -40.84 14.48 -2.11
C LEU A 20 -42.04 15.17 -2.75
N LYS A 21 -42.20 15.07 -4.07
CA LYS A 21 -43.32 15.69 -4.79
C LYS A 21 -44.67 15.01 -4.47
N ASN A 22 -44.66 13.70 -4.18
CA ASN A 22 -45.86 12.94 -3.86
C ASN A 22 -46.35 13.15 -2.42
N LEU A 23 -45.44 13.43 -1.46
CA LEU A 23 -45.80 13.73 -0.07
C LEU A 23 -46.52 15.08 0.10
N VAL A 24 -46.39 15.99 -0.86
CA VAL A 24 -46.93 17.36 -0.79
C VAL A 24 -48.32 17.46 -1.43
N LYS A 25 -48.72 16.47 -2.23
CA LYS A 25 -49.99 16.50 -2.98
C LYS A 25 -51.22 16.07 -2.18
N ASP A 26 -51.03 15.53 -0.97
CA ASP A 26 -52.10 14.86 -0.21
C ASP A 26 -52.73 15.72 0.90
N LYS A 27 -52.33 16.99 1.03
CA LYS A 27 -52.91 17.92 2.02
C LYS A 27 -53.29 19.24 1.35
N GLY A 28 -54.57 19.39 1.00
CA GLY A 28 -55.18 20.57 0.38
C GLY A 28 -55.23 21.80 1.28
N GLY A 29 -54.07 22.34 1.68
CA GLY A 29 -53.94 23.52 2.54
C GLY A 29 -53.24 24.68 1.84
N HIS A 30 -53.81 25.89 1.99
CA HIS A 30 -53.33 27.16 1.44
C HIS A 30 -51.81 27.41 1.63
N TYR A 31 -51.12 27.63 0.51
CA TYR A 31 -49.68 27.87 0.43
C TYR A 31 -49.35 29.38 0.50
N MET A 32 -49.21 29.94 1.70
CA MET A 32 -48.54 31.26 1.86
C MET A 32 -47.37 31.29 2.86
N GLY A 33 -47.07 30.19 3.58
CA GLY A 33 -45.95 30.13 4.54
C GLY A 33 -44.74 29.26 4.14
N LEU A 34 -44.89 28.33 3.20
CA LEU A 34 -43.92 27.24 2.98
C LEU A 34 -42.61 27.63 2.26
N LYS A 35 -42.56 28.79 1.57
CA LYS A 35 -41.36 29.21 0.81
C LYS A 35 -40.17 29.53 1.72
N LYS A 36 -40.41 30.03 2.95
CA LYS A 36 -39.34 30.34 3.92
C LYS A 36 -38.79 29.10 4.64
N VAL A 37 -39.64 28.09 4.88
CA VAL A 37 -39.22 26.82 5.53
C VAL A 37 -38.41 25.95 4.56
N TRP A 38 -38.79 25.90 3.28
CA TRP A 38 -38.02 25.19 2.26
C TRP A 38 -36.61 25.77 2.09
N ARG A 39 -36.42 27.11 2.07
CA ARG A 39 -35.09 27.73 1.98
C ARG A 39 -34.16 27.36 3.14
N ARG A 40 -34.68 27.13 4.34
CA ARG A 40 -33.87 26.69 5.51
C ARG A 40 -33.58 25.19 5.47
N LEU A 41 -34.48 24.37 4.92
CA LEU A 41 -34.26 22.93 4.76
C LEU A 41 -33.30 22.58 3.61
N THR A 42 -33.28 23.34 2.51
CA THR A 42 -32.28 23.13 1.44
C THR A 42 -30.86 23.47 1.90
N LEU A 43 -30.69 24.37 2.87
CA LEU A 43 -29.38 24.75 3.42
C LEU A 43 -28.78 23.70 4.38
N LEU A 44 -29.64 22.93 5.08
CA LEU A 44 -29.20 21.82 5.94
C LEU A 44 -28.93 20.51 5.17
N LEU A 45 -29.54 20.31 4.00
CA LEU A 45 -29.29 19.13 3.15
C LEU A 45 -28.08 19.29 2.22
N VAL A 46 -27.62 20.53 1.97
CA VAL A 46 -26.39 20.81 1.19
C VAL A 46 -25.12 20.76 2.05
N THR A 47 -25.23 20.84 3.38
CA THR A 47 -24.08 20.71 4.30
C THR A 47 -23.77 19.27 4.72
N LEU A 48 -24.68 18.31 4.48
CA LEU A 48 -24.54 16.94 5.03
C LEU A 48 -23.89 15.92 4.08
N VAL A 49 -23.58 16.26 2.82
CA VAL A 49 -23.01 15.31 1.85
C VAL A 49 -21.74 15.86 1.19
N LEU A 50 -20.85 16.39 2.02
CA LEU A 50 -19.41 16.40 1.76
C LEU A 50 -18.73 15.48 2.78
N HIS A 51 -19.31 14.29 3.01
CA HIS A 51 -18.46 13.15 3.33
C HIS A 51 -17.69 12.86 2.06
N SER A 52 -16.61 13.61 1.83
CA SER A 52 -15.55 13.19 0.94
C SER A 52 -15.23 11.77 1.37
N SER A 53 -15.67 10.80 0.58
CA SER A 53 -15.06 9.49 0.56
C SER A 53 -13.62 9.73 0.17
N ALA A 54 -12.78 10.05 1.16
CA ALA A 54 -11.37 9.75 1.08
C ALA A 54 -11.35 8.25 0.85
N SER A 55 -11.28 7.85 -0.43
CA SER A 55 -11.02 6.48 -0.81
C SER A 55 -9.72 6.17 -0.09
N GLY A 56 -9.82 5.37 0.98
CA GLY A 56 -8.65 4.96 1.74
C GLY A 56 -7.67 4.38 0.72
N ALA A 57 -6.43 4.86 0.72
CA ALA A 57 -5.45 4.30 -0.19
C ALA A 57 -5.22 2.83 0.25
N THR A 58 -5.79 1.88 -0.49
CA THR A 58 -5.65 0.44 -0.22
C THR A 58 -4.20 0.01 -0.48
N PHE A 59 -3.57 -0.73 0.44
CA PHE A 59 -2.21 -1.27 0.27
C PHE A 59 -2.22 -2.50 -0.66
N GLY A 60 -2.77 -2.33 -1.86
CA GLY A 60 -2.89 -3.39 -2.85
C GLY A 60 -3.65 -4.59 -2.28
N GLN A 61 -3.02 -5.77 -2.33
CA GLN A 61 -3.57 -7.00 -1.78
C GLN A 61 -3.60 -7.02 -0.25
N LEU A 62 -2.81 -6.18 0.43
CA LEU A 62 -2.81 -6.11 1.90
C LEU A 62 -4.06 -5.41 2.47
N GLY A 63 -4.86 -4.75 1.63
CA GLY A 63 -6.07 -4.05 2.06
C GLY A 63 -5.79 -2.72 2.78
N GLU A 64 -6.80 -2.20 3.48
CA GLU A 64 -6.72 -0.90 4.17
C GLU A 64 -6.45 -1.04 5.67
N ARG A 65 -6.72 -2.20 6.26
CA ARG A 65 -6.68 -2.43 7.71
C ARG A 65 -5.65 -3.49 8.06
N LEU A 66 -5.07 -3.38 9.24
CA LEU A 66 -4.02 -4.29 9.68
C LEU A 66 -4.53 -5.72 9.90
N ASP A 67 -5.72 -5.88 10.47
CA ASP A 67 -6.38 -7.18 10.62
C ASP A 67 -6.49 -7.94 9.28
N LYS A 68 -6.88 -7.24 8.21
CA LYS A 68 -6.97 -7.79 6.85
C LYS A 68 -5.63 -8.07 6.21
N ALA A 69 -4.62 -7.22 6.45
CA ALA A 69 -3.27 -7.48 5.98
C ALA A 69 -2.71 -8.79 6.54
N GLN A 70 -2.93 -9.07 7.82
CA GLN A 70 -2.46 -10.30 8.49
C GLN A 70 -3.12 -11.57 7.92
N GLU A 71 -4.30 -11.47 7.33
CA GLU A 71 -5.01 -12.59 6.70
C GLU A 71 -4.45 -12.94 5.30
N THR A 72 -3.55 -12.13 4.73
CA THR A 72 -3.07 -12.28 3.35
C THR A 72 -2.03 -13.37 3.17
N ASP A 73 -1.87 -13.81 1.92
CA ASP A 73 -0.85 -14.80 1.56
C ASP A 73 0.57 -14.33 1.87
N PHE A 74 0.86 -13.02 1.80
CA PHE A 74 2.16 -12.49 2.18
C PHE A 74 2.50 -12.80 3.65
N PHE A 75 1.57 -12.53 4.57
CA PHE A 75 1.78 -12.81 5.99
C PHE A 75 1.88 -14.31 6.27
N ARG A 76 1.03 -15.11 5.62
CA ARG A 76 1.01 -16.57 5.78
C ARG A 76 2.28 -17.22 5.24
N TRP A 77 2.69 -16.87 4.02
CA TRP A 77 3.85 -17.44 3.33
C TRP A 77 5.17 -17.17 4.07
N PHE A 78 5.35 -15.95 4.59
CA PHE A 78 6.54 -15.59 5.36
C PHE A 78 6.41 -15.84 6.86
N HIS A 79 5.30 -16.45 7.30
CA HIS A 79 4.99 -16.75 8.70
C HIS A 79 5.27 -15.57 9.64
N LEU A 80 4.74 -14.39 9.29
CA LEU A 80 4.96 -13.16 10.03
C LEU A 80 4.10 -13.15 11.30
N GLU A 81 4.78 -13.11 12.45
CA GLU A 81 4.16 -13.07 13.77
C GLU A 81 4.36 -11.69 14.38
N GLN A 82 3.33 -11.17 15.05
CA GLN A 82 3.46 -9.95 15.84
C GLN A 82 4.44 -10.18 17.00
N THR A 83 5.40 -9.27 17.16
CA THR A 83 6.44 -9.34 18.19
C THR A 83 6.48 -8.13 19.09
N ASP A 84 5.99 -6.99 18.63
CA ASP A 84 5.96 -5.77 19.40
C ASP A 84 4.80 -4.88 18.96
N LEU A 85 4.37 -3.99 19.86
CA LEU A 85 3.33 -3.00 19.62
C LEU A 85 3.66 -1.72 20.38
N ASN A 86 3.95 -0.66 19.64
CA ASN A 86 4.31 0.65 20.18
C ASN A 86 3.24 1.67 19.82
N ARG A 87 2.63 2.31 20.82
CA ARG A 87 1.62 3.36 20.62
C ARG A 87 2.26 4.73 20.83
N ALA A 88 2.13 5.62 19.85
CA ALA A 88 2.64 6.99 19.90
C ALA A 88 1.52 7.97 19.47
N GLY A 89 0.83 8.54 20.46
CA GLY A 89 -0.33 9.40 20.21
C GLY A 89 -1.46 8.65 19.52
N ALA A 90 -1.89 9.16 18.35
CA ALA A 90 -2.95 8.54 17.54
C ALA A 90 -2.45 7.44 16.58
N GLN A 91 -1.15 7.19 16.56
CA GLN A 91 -0.53 6.16 15.71
C GLN A 91 -0.13 4.95 16.53
N THR A 92 -0.27 3.77 15.93
CA THR A 92 0.26 2.51 16.47
C THR A 92 1.23 1.93 15.46
N VAL A 93 2.42 1.52 15.91
CA VAL A 93 3.37 0.77 15.11
C VAL A 93 3.41 -0.67 15.63
N VAL A 94 3.04 -1.62 14.77
CA VAL A 94 3.06 -3.05 15.09
C VAL A 94 4.20 -3.71 14.34
N ALA A 95 5.09 -4.38 15.05
CA ALA A 95 6.25 -5.04 14.47
C ALA A 95 6.01 -6.54 14.30
N PHE A 96 6.24 -7.04 13.09
CA PHE A 96 6.12 -8.45 12.73
C PHE A 96 7.48 -9.02 12.33
N LYS A 97 7.71 -10.28 12.69
CA LYS A 97 8.94 -11.00 12.33
C LYS A 97 8.60 -12.42 11.87
N PRO A 98 9.37 -13.03 10.95
CA PRO A 98 9.21 -14.43 10.64
C PRO A 98 9.33 -15.31 11.89
N SER A 99 8.53 -16.38 11.98
CA SER A 99 8.59 -17.33 13.09
C SER A 99 9.91 -18.14 13.14
N GLY A 100 10.52 -18.37 11.98
CA GLY A 100 11.75 -19.16 11.86
C GLY A 100 12.97 -18.52 12.52
N LYS A 101 13.62 -19.25 13.45
CA LYS A 101 14.77 -18.78 14.25
C LYS A 101 15.88 -18.13 13.42
N LYS A 102 16.16 -18.66 12.23
CA LYS A 102 17.20 -18.17 11.32
C LYS A 102 16.91 -16.76 10.77
N PHE A 103 15.67 -16.48 10.41
CA PHE A 103 15.26 -15.24 9.75
C PHE A 103 14.71 -14.20 10.72
N ARG A 104 14.15 -14.63 11.86
CA ARG A 104 13.57 -13.77 12.90
C ARG A 104 14.46 -12.58 13.31
N PRO A 105 15.79 -12.72 13.51
CA PRO A 105 16.62 -11.56 13.88
C PRO A 105 17.00 -10.66 12.68
N ARG A 106 16.73 -11.10 11.45
CA ARG A 106 17.22 -10.48 10.21
C ARG A 106 16.15 -9.71 9.43
N VAL A 107 14.87 -9.95 9.73
CA VAL A 107 13.72 -9.37 9.03
C VAL A 107 12.74 -8.81 10.05
N THR A 108 12.29 -7.58 9.84
CA THR A 108 11.19 -6.98 10.59
C THR A 108 10.27 -6.24 9.61
N LEU A 109 8.97 -6.45 9.69
CA LEU A 109 7.97 -5.64 9.03
C LEU A 109 7.29 -4.76 10.08
N ASN A 110 7.42 -3.44 9.97
CA ASN A 110 6.69 -2.50 10.78
C ASN A 110 5.45 -2.03 10.01
N ALA A 111 4.28 -2.17 10.61
CA ALA A 111 3.03 -1.61 10.10
C ALA A 111 2.59 -0.46 10.99
N THR A 112 2.50 0.74 10.43
CA THR A 112 1.97 1.91 11.12
C THR A 112 0.49 2.04 10.82
N THR A 113 -0.35 2.12 11.84
CA THR A 113 -1.79 2.33 11.74
C THR A 113 -2.24 3.61 12.45
N ASP A 114 -3.40 4.13 12.06
CA ASP A 114 -4.10 5.20 12.77
C ASP A 114 -4.99 4.65 13.91
N GLY A 115 -5.74 5.55 14.58
CA GLY A 115 -6.66 5.17 15.65
C GLY A 115 -7.87 4.30 15.22
N GLN A 116 -8.05 4.07 13.91
CA GLN A 116 -9.06 3.18 13.34
C GLN A 116 -8.46 1.87 12.80
N ASP A 117 -7.19 1.60 13.13
CA ASP A 117 -6.41 0.45 12.67
C ASP A 117 -6.21 0.40 11.14
N ARG A 118 -6.31 1.56 10.47
CA ARG A 118 -6.03 1.66 9.04
C ARG A 118 -4.54 1.84 8.81
N LEU A 119 -4.00 1.11 7.85
CA LEU A 119 -2.59 1.20 7.45
C LEU A 119 -2.28 2.60 6.93
N GLN A 120 -1.21 3.18 7.46
CA GLN A 120 -0.67 4.50 7.10
C GLN A 120 0.74 4.39 6.53
N ALA A 121 1.50 3.35 6.93
CA ALA A 121 2.80 3.05 6.35
C ALA A 121 3.15 1.58 6.54
N LEU A 122 3.99 1.05 5.66
CA LEU A 122 4.64 -0.24 5.83
C LEU A 122 6.16 -0.05 5.64
N GLU A 123 6.95 -0.61 6.53
CA GLU A 123 8.41 -0.58 6.48
C GLU A 123 8.96 -2.00 6.63
N LEU A 124 9.54 -2.55 5.58
CA LEU A 124 10.24 -3.83 5.61
C LEU A 124 11.74 -3.57 5.84
N VAL A 125 12.25 -4.00 6.98
CA VAL A 125 13.65 -3.86 7.41
C VAL A 125 14.34 -5.21 7.27
N LEU A 126 15.45 -5.24 6.53
CA LEU A 126 16.30 -6.41 6.34
C LEU A 126 17.74 -6.09 6.74
N ALA A 127 18.34 -6.91 7.60
CA ALA A 127 19.76 -6.77 7.91
C ALA A 127 20.62 -6.99 6.64
N ARG A 128 21.64 -6.16 6.41
CA ARG A 128 22.53 -6.29 5.23
C ARG A 128 23.21 -7.65 5.15
N VAL A 129 23.62 -8.19 6.30
CA VAL A 129 24.18 -9.55 6.41
C VAL A 129 23.23 -10.66 5.94
N PHE A 130 21.93 -10.38 5.78
CA PHE A 130 20.97 -11.31 5.19
C PHE A 130 20.79 -11.08 3.68
N VAL A 131 20.75 -9.80 3.26
CA VAL A 131 20.61 -9.42 1.85
C VAL A 131 21.84 -9.83 1.03
N ASP A 132 23.03 -9.62 1.60
CA ASP A 132 24.32 -9.80 0.94
C ASP A 132 24.89 -11.23 1.10
N ASP A 133 24.20 -12.09 1.84
CA ASP A 133 24.65 -13.47 2.07
C ASP A 133 24.52 -14.31 0.77
N PRO A 134 25.58 -15.00 0.32
CA PRO A 134 25.52 -15.80 -0.90
C PRO A 134 24.50 -16.95 -0.86
N GLY A 135 24.26 -17.55 0.32
CA GLY A 135 23.34 -18.66 0.50
C GLY A 135 21.93 -18.21 0.84
N ASP A 136 21.80 -17.20 1.70
CA ASP A 136 20.53 -16.72 2.23
C ASP A 136 19.92 -15.55 1.43
N GLY A 137 20.71 -14.85 0.62
CA GLY A 137 20.28 -13.69 -0.15
C GLY A 137 19.14 -13.99 -1.14
N VAL A 138 18.96 -15.26 -1.54
CA VAL A 138 17.79 -15.67 -2.33
C VAL A 138 16.47 -15.50 -1.57
N PHE A 139 16.46 -15.74 -0.26
CA PHE A 139 15.27 -15.53 0.57
C PHE A 139 15.02 -14.03 0.81
N ALA A 140 16.09 -13.23 0.94
CA ALA A 140 15.97 -11.78 1.03
C ALA A 140 15.39 -11.17 -0.25
N ARG A 141 15.81 -11.64 -1.43
CA ARG A 141 15.20 -11.28 -2.72
C ARG A 141 13.71 -11.63 -2.75
N ASP A 142 13.38 -12.86 -2.35
CA ASP A 142 12.00 -13.35 -2.44
C ASP A 142 11.02 -12.58 -1.55
N ILE A 143 11.41 -12.24 -0.32
CA ILE A 143 10.56 -11.45 0.58
C ILE A 143 10.40 -10.01 0.12
N VAL A 144 11.47 -9.35 -0.36
CA VAL A 144 11.36 -7.97 -0.87
C VAL A 144 10.48 -7.93 -2.12
N LYS A 145 10.70 -8.85 -3.06
CA LYS A 145 9.87 -8.97 -4.28
C LYS A 145 8.40 -9.21 -3.93
N SER A 146 8.11 -10.18 -3.07
CA SER A 146 6.74 -10.51 -2.68
C SER A 146 6.07 -9.38 -1.90
N PHE A 147 6.83 -8.63 -1.09
CA PHE A 147 6.33 -7.43 -0.41
C PHE A 147 5.92 -6.34 -1.41
N LEU A 148 6.78 -6.04 -2.38
CA LEU A 148 6.49 -5.06 -3.43
C LEU A 148 5.26 -5.49 -4.26
N LEU A 149 5.18 -6.75 -4.65
CA LEU A 149 4.04 -7.29 -5.38
C LEU A 149 2.73 -7.24 -4.56
N ALA A 150 2.77 -7.56 -3.27
CA ALA A 150 1.59 -7.51 -2.41
C ALA A 150 1.04 -6.08 -2.30
N VAL A 151 1.91 -5.07 -2.13
CA VAL A 151 1.49 -3.68 -1.94
C VAL A 151 1.06 -3.02 -3.26
N PHE A 152 1.68 -3.38 -4.38
CA PHE A 152 1.46 -2.71 -5.67
C PHE A 152 0.79 -3.59 -6.74
N ALA A 153 0.16 -4.69 -6.34
CA ALA A 153 -0.51 -5.62 -7.25
C ALA A 153 -1.39 -4.90 -8.29
N GLY A 154 -1.21 -5.26 -9.57
CA GLY A 154 -2.00 -4.74 -10.69
C GLY A 154 -1.64 -3.32 -11.14
N ARG A 155 -0.54 -2.74 -10.66
CA ARG A 155 -0.07 -1.41 -11.09
C ARG A 155 0.98 -1.54 -12.18
N GLY A 156 0.74 -0.87 -13.31
CA GLY A 156 1.62 -0.87 -14.48
C GLY A 156 2.74 0.18 -14.44
N ASP A 157 3.33 0.45 -13.27
CA ASP A 157 4.45 1.41 -13.20
C ASP A 157 5.75 0.75 -13.67
N GLN A 158 6.36 1.31 -14.71
CA GLN A 158 7.56 0.73 -15.32
C GLN A 158 8.74 0.70 -14.34
N GLY A 159 8.97 1.78 -13.58
CA GLY A 159 10.10 1.86 -12.66
C GLY A 159 10.00 0.85 -11.52
N LEU A 160 8.79 0.61 -11.03
CA LEU A 160 8.52 -0.45 -10.07
C LEU A 160 8.73 -1.85 -10.68
N ASN A 161 8.20 -2.10 -11.88
CA ASN A 161 8.33 -3.39 -12.55
C ASN A 161 9.79 -3.73 -12.87
N ASP A 162 10.57 -2.74 -13.28
CA ASP A 162 12.02 -2.85 -13.50
C ASP A 162 12.71 -3.25 -12.20
N LEU A 163 12.45 -2.55 -11.09
CA LEU A 163 13.00 -2.86 -9.78
C LEU A 163 12.65 -4.29 -9.32
N ILE A 164 11.39 -4.70 -9.44
CA ILE A 164 10.93 -6.04 -9.08
C ILE A 164 11.66 -7.10 -9.93
N SER A 165 11.80 -6.84 -11.23
CA SER A 165 12.47 -7.75 -12.17
C SER A 165 13.96 -7.89 -11.86
N GLU A 166 14.64 -6.79 -11.57
CA GLU A 166 16.07 -6.80 -11.20
C GLU A 166 16.32 -7.53 -9.87
N ILE A 167 15.43 -7.37 -8.88
CA ILE A 167 15.52 -8.12 -7.61
C ILE A 167 15.28 -9.61 -7.84
N GLN A 168 14.35 -9.97 -8.73
CA GLN A 168 14.03 -11.37 -9.02
C GLN A 168 15.11 -12.07 -9.86
N TYR A 169 15.69 -11.35 -10.82
CA TYR A 169 16.66 -11.85 -11.80
C TYR A 169 17.94 -11.02 -11.71
N PRO A 170 18.72 -11.16 -10.62
CA PRO A 170 19.92 -10.38 -10.44
C PRO A 170 20.91 -10.67 -11.57
N LEU A 171 21.41 -9.61 -12.21
CA LEU A 171 22.41 -9.67 -13.29
C LEU A 171 23.79 -10.22 -12.84
N PHE A 172 23.91 -10.75 -11.62
CA PHE A 172 25.20 -11.20 -11.10
C PHE A 172 25.61 -12.53 -11.72
N HIS A 173 26.72 -12.48 -12.43
CA HIS A 173 27.51 -13.61 -12.88
C HIS A 173 28.77 -13.68 -12.02
N GLY A 174 28.63 -14.11 -10.77
CA GLY A 174 29.77 -14.53 -9.95
C GLY A 174 30.05 -16.02 -10.18
N PRO A 175 31.30 -16.48 -10.16
CA PRO A 175 31.61 -17.90 -10.28
C PRO A 175 30.87 -18.69 -9.18
N GLY A 176 30.02 -19.65 -9.59
CA GLY A 176 29.29 -20.54 -8.68
C GLY A 176 27.88 -20.11 -8.29
N VAL A 177 27.39 -18.94 -8.71
CA VAL A 177 25.99 -18.54 -8.47
C VAL A 177 25.13 -18.96 -9.66
N ILE A 178 24.29 -19.99 -9.49
CA ILE A 178 23.27 -20.36 -10.47
C ILE A 178 22.19 -19.27 -10.44
N GLY A 179 22.36 -18.25 -11.27
CA GLY A 179 21.32 -17.24 -11.51
C GLY A 179 20.11 -17.88 -12.18
N ARG A 180 18.91 -17.39 -11.85
CA ARG A 180 17.72 -17.72 -12.65
C ARG A 180 17.78 -16.90 -13.93
N THR A 181 17.86 -17.57 -15.08
CA THR A 181 17.67 -16.91 -16.37
C THR A 181 16.27 -16.30 -16.41
N PRO A 182 16.12 -14.99 -16.69
CA PRO A 182 14.81 -14.40 -16.86
C PRO A 182 14.06 -15.10 -18.02
N PRO A 183 12.74 -15.33 -17.89
CA PRO A 183 11.90 -15.70 -19.01
C PRO A 183 12.05 -14.71 -20.18
N ALA A 184 11.86 -15.19 -21.42
CA ALA A 184 12.09 -14.39 -22.64
C ALA A 184 11.19 -13.14 -22.74
N ASP A 185 10.05 -13.13 -22.05
CA ASP A 185 9.10 -12.03 -21.97
C ASP A 185 9.49 -10.96 -20.93
N ILE A 186 10.45 -11.24 -20.04
CA ILE A 186 10.94 -10.27 -19.07
C ILE A 186 12.12 -9.49 -19.66
N LYS A 187 11.88 -8.22 -19.98
CA LYS A 187 12.93 -7.29 -20.39
C LYS A 187 13.53 -6.61 -19.16
N LEU A 188 14.78 -6.93 -18.84
CA LEU A 188 15.54 -6.21 -17.82
C LEU A 188 16.02 -4.85 -18.36
N PRO A 189 16.16 -3.83 -17.50
CA PRO A 189 16.81 -2.58 -17.85
C PRO A 189 18.24 -2.79 -18.36
N GLU A 190 18.69 -1.96 -19.29
CA GLU A 190 20.07 -2.02 -19.82
C GLU A 190 21.12 -1.68 -18.75
N ALA A 191 20.75 -0.88 -17.76
CA ALA A 191 21.59 -0.51 -16.63
C ALA A 191 20.81 -0.63 -15.30
N PRO A 192 21.49 -1.01 -14.19
CA PRO A 192 20.85 -1.11 -12.88
C PRO A 192 20.09 0.15 -12.47
N THR A 193 18.80 0.02 -12.13
CA THR A 193 18.00 1.16 -11.65
C THR A 193 18.56 1.71 -10.34
N LEU A 194 18.27 2.98 -10.04
CA LEU A 194 18.75 3.62 -8.79
C LEU A 194 18.30 2.86 -7.54
N CYS A 195 17.05 2.41 -7.50
CA CYS A 195 16.54 1.64 -6.36
C CYS A 195 17.15 0.25 -6.26
N TYR A 196 17.43 -0.40 -7.39
CA TYR A 196 18.16 -1.64 -7.37
C TYR A 196 19.61 -1.44 -6.92
N GLN A 197 20.25 -0.32 -7.25
CA GLN A 197 21.57 0.00 -6.69
C GLN A 197 21.54 0.20 -5.16
N VAL A 198 20.45 0.74 -4.60
CA VAL A 198 20.25 0.78 -3.13
C VAL A 198 20.09 -0.64 -2.59
N TYR A 199 19.28 -1.49 -3.23
CA TYR A 199 19.16 -2.90 -2.85
C TYR A 199 20.55 -3.58 -2.79
N LEU A 200 21.41 -3.32 -3.79
CA LEU A 200 22.79 -3.81 -3.85
C LEU A 200 23.78 -3.15 -2.89
N GLY A 201 23.37 -2.18 -2.08
CA GLY A 201 24.25 -1.49 -1.13
C GLY A 201 25.20 -0.47 -1.78
N ARG A 202 25.00 -0.16 -3.07
CA ARG A 202 25.86 0.76 -3.84
C ARG A 202 25.41 2.22 -3.76
N GLN A 203 24.16 2.44 -3.35
CA GLN A 203 23.56 3.76 -3.13
C GLN A 203 22.97 3.81 -1.73
N THR A 204 22.88 5.00 -1.14
CA THR A 204 22.34 5.18 0.21
C THR A 204 20.82 5.19 0.23
N ALA A 205 20.17 5.84 -0.73
CA ALA A 205 18.72 5.88 -0.81
C ALA A 205 18.22 6.13 -2.24
N CYS A 206 16.96 5.77 -2.48
CA CYS A 206 16.21 6.11 -3.69
C CYS A 206 14.75 6.39 -3.32
N THR A 207 14.00 6.99 -4.23
CA THR A 207 12.56 7.15 -4.10
C THR A 207 11.91 6.99 -5.47
N LEU A 208 10.82 6.22 -5.51
CA LEU A 208 9.90 6.13 -6.64
C LEU A 208 8.57 6.75 -6.21
N ASP A 209 8.22 7.89 -6.82
CA ASP A 209 6.91 8.51 -6.65
C ASP A 209 5.92 7.83 -7.62
N LEU A 210 4.98 7.09 -7.05
CA LEU A 210 3.92 6.40 -7.75
C LEU A 210 2.63 7.24 -7.66
N ALA A 211 1.58 6.85 -8.39
CA ALA A 211 0.36 7.66 -8.54
C ALA A 211 -0.26 8.15 -7.21
N ASP A 212 -0.36 7.27 -6.22
CA ASP A 212 -1.00 7.53 -4.91
C ASP A 212 -0.08 7.21 -3.72
N ARG A 213 1.17 6.84 -4.00
CA ARG A 213 2.10 6.24 -3.03
C ARG A 213 3.52 6.66 -3.31
N ARG A 214 4.35 6.59 -2.29
CA ARG A 214 5.79 6.73 -2.39
C ARG A 214 6.45 5.45 -1.91
N LEU A 215 7.32 4.88 -2.72
CA LEU A 215 8.25 3.81 -2.35
C LEU A 215 9.63 4.42 -2.12
N ARG A 216 10.22 4.18 -0.94
CA ARG A 216 11.59 4.59 -0.60
C ARG A 216 12.40 3.35 -0.23
N LEU A 217 13.58 3.20 -0.85
CA LEU A 217 14.58 2.26 -0.36
C LEU A 217 15.72 3.06 0.28
N GLU A 218 16.25 2.57 1.39
CA GLU A 218 17.34 3.21 2.11
C GLU A 218 18.25 2.19 2.80
N ASN A 219 19.56 2.37 2.67
CA ASN A 219 20.55 1.69 3.49
C ASN A 219 20.90 2.59 4.68
N ARG A 220 20.43 2.21 5.87
CA ARG A 220 20.75 2.89 7.12
C ARG A 220 20.97 1.89 8.26
N ARG A 221 21.55 2.35 9.37
CA ARG A 221 21.64 1.54 10.58
C ARG A 221 20.31 1.56 11.33
N VAL A 222 19.87 0.38 11.79
CA VAL A 222 18.75 0.22 12.74
C VAL A 222 19.34 -0.33 14.02
N GLY A 223 19.48 0.53 15.03
CA GLY A 223 20.42 0.30 16.13
C GLY A 223 21.84 0.20 15.59
N GLU A 224 22.56 -0.87 15.93
CA GLU A 224 23.92 -1.12 15.43
C GLU A 224 23.96 -1.94 14.13
N THR A 225 22.82 -2.41 13.64
CA THR A 225 22.75 -3.31 12.48
C THR A 225 22.62 -2.49 11.18
N PRO A 226 23.56 -2.60 10.23
CA PRO A 226 23.34 -2.08 8.88
C PRO A 226 22.18 -2.81 8.23
N SER A 227 21.21 -2.07 7.70
CA SER A 227 19.97 -2.63 7.16
C SER A 227 19.57 -1.96 5.85
N LEU A 228 18.97 -2.75 4.97
CA LEU A 228 18.14 -2.27 3.88
C LEU A 228 16.72 -2.05 4.40
N ILE A 229 16.14 -0.90 4.09
CA ILE A 229 14.77 -0.55 4.46
C ILE A 229 13.98 -0.28 3.20
N VAL A 230 12.81 -0.90 3.11
CA VAL A 230 11.85 -0.73 2.02
C VAL A 230 10.58 -0.15 2.63
N GLU A 231 10.38 1.15 2.46
CA GLU A 231 9.28 1.91 3.06
C GLU A 231 8.25 2.31 2.01
N ILE A 232 6.97 2.14 2.34
CA ILE A 232 5.84 2.55 1.50
C ILE A 232 4.90 3.41 2.33
N ARG A 233 4.60 4.61 1.81
CA ARG A 233 3.63 5.55 2.39
C ARG A 233 2.63 6.03 1.33
N PRO A 234 1.39 6.38 1.71
CA PRO A 234 0.53 7.23 0.88
C PRO A 234 1.23 8.55 0.54
N ARG A 235 0.89 9.12 -0.62
CA ARG A 235 1.41 10.42 -1.06
C ARG A 235 0.72 11.59 -0.39
#